data_AF-A0A4V6YUE0-F1
#
_entry.id   AF-A0A4V6YUE0-F1
#
_cell.length_a   1.000
_cell.length_b   1.000
_cell.length_c   1.000
_cell.angle_alpha   90.00
_cell.angle_beta   90.00
_cell.angle_gamma   90.00
#
_symmetry.space_group_name_H-M   'P 1'
#
loop_
_entity.id
_entity.type
_entity.pdbx_description
1 polymer ?
#
loop_
_entity_poly.entity_id
_entity_poly.type
_entity_poly.pdbx_seq_one_letter_code
_entity_poly.pdbx_strand_id
1 'polypeptide(L)'
;MQITAIKGNGTAYKITEASMVASERAEQLLALDFGSADLADGSEKVDGFGVEWVVVSPTTDPDRRDITVTVAWKEGDRDHSFDYRFLKARGI
;
A
#
# COMPACT_ATOMS: atom_id res chain seq x y z
N MET A 1 26.94 9.18 -18.71
CA MET A 1 26.23 9.91 -17.63
C MET A 1 24.75 10.14 -17.94
N GLN A 2 24.34 10.54 -19.15
CA GLN A 2 22.91 10.77 -19.48
C GLN A 2 22.02 9.51 -19.35
N ILE A 3 22.48 8.34 -19.80
CA ILE A 3 21.70 7.09 -19.73
C ILE A 3 21.42 6.68 -18.28
N THR A 4 22.38 6.86 -17.37
CA THR A 4 22.22 6.58 -15.94
C THR A 4 21.22 7.54 -15.29
N ALA A 5 21.25 8.83 -15.66
CA ALA A 5 20.29 9.81 -15.19
C ALA A 5 18.86 9.51 -15.67
N ILE A 6 18.69 9.07 -16.92
CA ILE A 6 17.38 8.66 -17.46
C ILE A 6 16.82 7.47 -16.69
N LYS A 7 17.65 6.45 -16.44
CA LYS A 7 17.23 5.28 -15.64
C LYS A 7 16.89 5.65 -14.20
N GLY A 8 17.70 6.50 -13.56
CA GLY A 8 17.43 7.00 -12.21
C GLY A 8 16.12 7.76 -12.11
N ASN A 9 15.83 8.63 -13.08
CA ASN A 9 14.57 9.36 -13.15
C ASN A 9 13.36 8.43 -13.36
N GLY A 10 13.50 7.40 -14.21
CA GLY A 10 12.44 6.40 -14.42
C GLY A 10 12.10 5.62 -13.16
N THR A 11 13.09 5.14 -12.43
CA THR A 11 12.87 4.43 -11.15
C THR A 11 12.29 5.39 -10.09
N ALA A 12 12.78 6.62 -9.99
CA ALA A 12 12.24 7.60 -9.05
C ALA A 12 10.76 7.93 -9.34
N TYR A 13 10.40 8.08 -10.61
CA TYR A 13 9.02 8.30 -11.04
C TYR A 13 8.09 7.15 -10.60
N LYS A 14 8.50 5.90 -10.86
CA LYS A 14 7.72 4.73 -10.43
C LYS A 14 7.57 4.61 -8.92
N ILE A 15 8.60 4.98 -8.14
CA ILE A 15 8.50 4.99 -6.67
C ILE A 15 7.47 6.03 -6.23
N THR A 16 7.48 7.22 -6.85
CA THR A 16 6.48 8.26 -6.55
C THR A 16 5.07 7.77 -6.89
N GLU A 17 4.87 7.16 -8.06
CA GLU A 17 3.58 6.57 -8.44
C GLU A 17 3.14 5.47 -7.47
N ALA A 18 4.02 4.51 -7.15
CA ALA A 18 3.74 3.44 -6.19
C ALA A 18 3.36 4.01 -4.81
N SER A 19 4.01 5.08 -4.37
CA SER A 19 3.71 5.76 -3.11
C SER A 19 2.35 6.45 -3.14
N MET A 20 1.98 7.06 -4.27
CA MET A 20 0.65 7.64 -4.46
C MET A 20 -0.45 6.58 -4.40
N VAL A 21 -0.25 5.46 -5.12
CA VAL A 21 -1.19 4.32 -5.10
C VAL A 21 -1.33 3.74 -3.69
N ALA A 22 -0.21 3.57 -2.98
CA ALA A 22 -0.23 3.11 -1.59
C ALA A 22 -1.00 4.08 -0.67
N SER A 23 -0.77 5.38 -0.83
CA SER A 23 -1.45 6.42 -0.04
C SER A 23 -2.95 6.44 -0.31
N GLU A 24 -3.37 6.39 -1.57
CA GLU A 24 -4.78 6.39 -1.94
C GLU A 24 -5.49 5.16 -1.37
N ARG A 25 -4.89 3.97 -1.51
CA ARG A 25 -5.44 2.74 -0.92
C ARG A 25 -5.50 2.83 0.61
N ALA A 26 -4.47 3.37 1.26
CA ALA A 26 -4.47 3.59 2.70
C ALA A 26 -5.58 4.56 3.14
N GLU A 27 -5.79 5.65 2.41
CA GLU A 27 -6.86 6.62 2.66
C GLU A 27 -8.25 6.00 2.50
N GLN A 28 -8.46 5.17 1.47
CA GLN A 28 -9.73 4.45 1.28
C GLN A 28 -10.01 3.53 2.46
N LEU A 29 -9.01 2.76 2.93
CA LEU A 29 -9.14 1.88 4.10
C LEU A 29 -9.34 2.68 5.40
N LEU A 30 -8.73 3.85 5.53
CA LEU A 30 -8.94 4.77 6.65
C LEU A 30 -10.35 5.37 6.65
N ALA A 31 -10.94 5.61 5.47
CA ALA A 31 -12.29 6.15 5.34
C ALA A 31 -13.39 5.13 5.69
N LEU A 32 -13.10 3.83 5.62
CA LEU A 32 -14.06 2.79 6.00
C LEU A 32 -14.40 2.84 7.50
N ASP A 33 -15.61 2.44 7.84
CA ASP A 33 -15.98 2.24 9.25
C ASP A 33 -15.19 1.10 9.87
N PHE A 34 -14.85 1.23 11.15
CA PHE A 34 -14.04 0.23 11.87
C PHE A 34 -14.71 -1.16 11.88
N GLY A 35 -16.04 -1.21 11.89
CA GLY A 35 -16.81 -2.46 11.84
C GLY A 35 -17.21 -2.91 10.44
N SER A 36 -16.77 -2.22 9.39
CA SER A 36 -17.14 -2.57 8.02
C SER A 36 -16.55 -3.93 7.64
N ALA A 37 -17.36 -4.76 6.98
CA ALA A 37 -16.88 -6.01 6.39
C ALA A 37 -15.86 -5.77 5.26
N ASP A 38 -15.89 -4.58 4.66
CA ASP A 38 -14.94 -4.18 3.62
C ASP A 38 -13.55 -3.85 4.19
N LEU A 39 -13.43 -3.67 5.51
CA LEU A 39 -12.15 -3.52 6.21
C LEU A 39 -11.53 -4.90 6.48
N ALA A 40 -11.23 -5.61 5.41
CA ALA A 40 -10.62 -6.94 5.40
C ALA A 40 -9.41 -6.98 4.46
N ASP A 41 -8.65 -8.06 4.50
CA ASP A 41 -7.54 -8.33 3.58
C ASP A 41 -8.02 -8.26 2.13
N GLY A 42 -7.13 -7.84 1.24
CA GLY A 42 -7.49 -7.72 -0.16
C GLY A 42 -6.30 -7.49 -1.08
N SER A 43 -6.59 -7.55 -2.38
CA SER A 43 -5.62 -7.23 -3.41
C SER A 43 -6.32 -6.67 -4.64
N GLU A 44 -5.57 -5.90 -5.42
CA GLU A 44 -6.02 -5.35 -6.69
C GLU A 44 -4.83 -5.07 -7.62
N LYS A 45 -5.14 -4.62 -8.84
CA LYS A 45 -4.16 -4.09 -9.78
C LYS A 45 -4.53 -2.67 -10.16
N VAL A 46 -3.60 -1.74 -10.00
CA VAL A 46 -3.77 -0.32 -10.34
C VAL A 46 -2.61 0.08 -11.24
N ASP A 47 -2.88 0.50 -12.47
CA ASP A 47 -1.89 1.08 -13.38
C ASP A 47 -0.55 0.31 -13.52
N GLY A 48 -0.63 -1.02 -13.50
CA GLY A 48 0.55 -1.90 -13.63
C GLY A 48 1.25 -2.24 -12.30
N PHE A 49 0.78 -1.67 -11.19
CA PHE A 49 1.13 -2.06 -9.84
C PHE A 49 0.18 -3.15 -9.33
N GLY A 50 0.72 -4.16 -8.66
CA GLY A 50 -0.05 -5.07 -7.82
C GLY A 50 -0.12 -4.49 -6.41
N VAL A 51 -1.32 -4.29 -5.89
CA VAL A 51 -1.53 -3.77 -4.53
C VAL A 51 -2.14 -4.89 -3.70
N GLU A 52 -1.57 -5.15 -2.54
CA GLU A 52 -2.07 -6.11 -1.57
C GLU A 52 -2.16 -5.40 -0.22
N TRP A 53 -3.17 -5.71 0.59
CA TRP A 53 -3.24 -5.21 1.94
C TRP A 53 -3.71 -6.28 2.90
N VAL A 54 -3.15 -6.23 4.10
CA VAL A 54 -3.43 -7.14 5.20
C VAL A 54 -3.87 -6.33 6.41
N VAL A 55 -5.00 -6.72 6.99
CA VAL A 55 -5.67 -6.11 8.13
C VAL A 55 -5.59 -7.10 9.30
N VAL A 56 -4.66 -6.86 10.21
CA VAL A 56 -4.47 -7.71 11.39
C VAL A 56 -5.19 -7.11 12.59
N SER A 57 -5.99 -7.94 13.26
CA SER A 57 -6.62 -7.60 14.55
C SER A 57 -5.80 -8.23 15.68
N PRO A 58 -5.00 -7.47 16.44
CA PRO A 58 -4.26 -8.05 17.56
C PRO A 58 -5.21 -8.57 18.63
N THR A 59 -4.96 -9.78 19.14
CA THR A 59 -5.81 -10.43 20.15
C THR A 59 -5.84 -9.67 21.48
N THR A 60 -4.84 -8.84 21.74
CA THR A 60 -4.71 -8.03 22.96
C THR A 60 -5.50 -6.73 22.91
N ASP A 61 -5.91 -6.27 21.71
CA ASP A 61 -6.60 -5.00 21.51
C ASP A 61 -7.60 -5.12 20.34
N PRO A 62 -8.83 -5.60 20.62
CA PRO A 62 -9.84 -5.83 19.58
C PRO A 62 -10.35 -4.52 18.94
N ASP A 63 -10.07 -3.38 19.55
CA ASP A 63 -10.41 -2.04 19.07
C ASP A 63 -9.32 -1.44 18.17
N ARG A 64 -8.28 -2.21 17.85
CA ARG A 64 -7.22 -1.85 16.91
C ARG A 64 -7.20 -2.75 15.69
N ARG A 65 -6.81 -2.18 14.56
CA ARG A 65 -6.44 -2.87 13.33
C ARG A 65 -5.08 -2.36 12.86
N ASP A 66 -4.15 -3.28 12.67
CA ASP A 66 -2.85 -3.03 12.06
C ASP A 66 -2.98 -3.31 10.57
N ILE A 67 -2.84 -2.27 9.75
CA ILE A 67 -3.04 -2.37 8.31
C ILE A 67 -1.70 -2.15 7.61
N THR A 68 -1.32 -3.10 6.77
CA THR A 68 -0.13 -3.00 5.91
C THR A 68 -0.56 -3.10 4.47
N VAL A 69 -0.27 -2.06 3.69
CA VAL A 69 -0.51 -2.00 2.25
C VAL A 69 0.83 -2.18 1.55
N THR A 70 0.96 -3.20 0.72
CA THR A 70 2.13 -3.52 -0.09
C THR A 70 1.82 -3.27 -1.56
N VAL A 71 2.59 -2.39 -2.19
CA VAL A 71 2.53 -2.11 -3.62
C VAL A 71 3.75 -2.71 -4.30
N ALA A 72 3.54 -3.62 -5.23
CA ALA A 72 4.59 -4.32 -5.96
C ALA A 72 4.54 -4.03 -7.46
N TRP A 73 5.70 -3.90 -8.09
CA TRP A 73 5.82 -3.77 -9.54
C TRP A 73 7.09 -4.41 -10.08
N LYS A 74 7.10 -4.64 -11.39
CA LYS A 74 8.26 -5.16 -12.11
C LYS A 74 8.93 -4.08 -12.94
N GLU A 75 10.26 -4.06 -12.91
CA GLU A 75 11.10 -3.25 -13.79
C GLU A 75 12.12 -4.16 -14.49
N GLY A 76 11.74 -4.67 -15.67
CA GLY A 76 12.49 -5.73 -16.33
C GLY A 76 12.42 -7.03 -15.52
N ASP A 77 13.58 -7.60 -15.18
CA ASP A 77 13.69 -8.81 -14.35
C ASP A 77 13.75 -8.52 -12.84
N ARG A 78 13.58 -7.26 -12.42
CA ARG A 78 13.62 -6.87 -11.00
C ARG A 78 12.22 -6.67 -10.46
N ASP A 79 11.95 -7.35 -9.35
CA ASP A 79 10.79 -7.11 -8.51
C ASP A 79 11.09 -5.96 -7.54
N HIS A 80 10.12 -5.08 -7.40
CA HIS A 80 10.14 -3.96 -6.48
C HIS A 80 8.88 -3.98 -5.63
N SER A 81 9.00 -3.56 -4.38
CA SER A 81 7.86 -3.37 -3.49
C SER A 81 8.03 -2.12 -2.63
N PHE A 82 6.90 -1.57 -2.21
CA PHE A 82 6.78 -0.48 -1.28
C PHE A 82 5.71 -0.81 -0.25
N ASP A 83 6.06 -0.71 1.03
CA ASP A 83 5.15 -1.02 2.14
C ASP A 83 4.74 0.26 2.87
N TYR A 84 3.43 0.41 3.06
CA TYR A 84 2.82 1.47 3.83
C TYR A 84 2.04 0.86 5.00
N ARG A 85 2.49 1.13 6.23
CA ARG A 85 1.86 0.59 7.45
C ARG A 85 1.23 1.70 8.27
N PHE A 86 -0.01 1.46 8.69
CA PHE A 86 -0.74 2.36 9.57
C PHE A 86 -1.64 1.59 10.54
N LEU A 87 -2.15 2.32 11.52
CA LEU A 87 -3.02 1.80 12.56
C LEU A 87 -4.37 2.51 12.44
N LYS A 88 -5.45 1.73 12.50
CA LYS A 88 -6.80 2.26 12.65
C LYS A 88 -7.35 1.79 14.00
N ALA A 89 -7.84 2.73 14.80
CA ALA A 89 -8.48 2.45 16.07
C ALA A 89 -9.99 2.74 15.99
N ARG A 90 -10.78 2.05 16.80
CA ARG A 90 -12.21 2.34 16.97
C ARG A 90 -12.35 3.73 17.59
N GLY A 91 -13.05 4.63 16.90
CA GLY A 91 -13.42 5.95 17.44
C GLY A 91 -14.36 5.81 18.64
N ILE A 92 -14.22 6.71 19.62
CA ILE A 92 -15.07 6.83 20.81
C ILE A 92 -16.49 7.28 20.44
#